data_AF-A0A512JK49-F1
#
_entry.id   AF-A0A512JK49-F1
#
_cell.length_a   1.000
_cell.length_b   1.000
_cell.length_c   1.000
_cell.angle_alpha   90.00
_cell.angle_beta   90.00
_cell.angle_gamma   90.00
#
_symmetry.space_group_name_H-M   'P 1'
#
loop_
_entity.id
_entity.type
_entity.pdbx_description
1 polymer ?
#
loop_
_entity_poly.entity_id
_entity_poly.type
_entity_poly.pdbx_seq_one_letter_code
_entity_poly.pdbx_strand_id
1 'polypeptide(L)'
;MRRLILLLFALFALTGPAWAQVRSVEVRAPRPFGYFVGDLVRVQVDIKVDPGFSVQAASLPQPGSVTYWLELRSITVDETRQADTARIRLNLVYQSFYAALDARALEIPGFALTVASNGQSGITTAKAQVPAWSINVSPLREVQPPPREDPLEYMRPDGRAPLLDPEPQLKWAALFAGLALLALILLARDRAWGPFGKRRGRAFAAVQRSLRGLGRRPDQDIAYREALIALHRGLDETDGRRVLADDLPAFLARHPAYRVEENGLACFFHASRLTFFGRETAAARSQWSLAEVEATAGKLAAAERMAGG
;
A
#
# COMPACT_ATOMS: atom_id res chain seq x y z
N MET A 1 -30.78 -39.85 -13.38
CA MET A 1 -30.10 -38.84 -12.54
C MET A 1 -30.89 -37.53 -12.41
N ARG A 2 -31.46 -36.99 -13.49
CA ARG A 2 -32.26 -35.74 -13.49
C ARG A 2 -33.55 -35.78 -12.64
N ARG A 3 -34.18 -36.95 -12.49
CA ARG A 3 -35.35 -37.16 -11.60
C ARG A 3 -34.99 -37.22 -10.11
N LEU A 4 -33.74 -37.56 -9.77
CA LEU A 4 -33.25 -37.58 -8.38
C LEU A 4 -32.96 -36.15 -7.88
N ILE A 5 -32.48 -35.28 -8.79
CA ILE A 5 -32.21 -33.87 -8.52
C ILE A 5 -33.52 -33.08 -8.31
N LEU A 6 -34.58 -33.41 -9.06
CA LEU A 6 -35.91 -32.81 -8.85
C LEU A 6 -36.56 -33.25 -7.53
N LEU A 7 -36.30 -34.47 -7.06
CA LEU A 7 -36.73 -34.96 -5.75
C LEU A 7 -35.95 -34.30 -4.60
N LEU A 8 -34.65 -34.03 -4.78
CA LEU A 8 -33.85 -33.25 -3.82
C LEU A 8 -34.27 -31.79 -3.74
N PHE A 9 -34.72 -31.19 -4.86
CA PHE A 9 -35.23 -29.82 -4.88
C PHE A 9 -36.65 -29.72 -4.29
N ALA A 10 -37.48 -30.76 -4.47
CA ALA A 10 -38.78 -30.85 -3.82
C ALA A 10 -38.67 -31.05 -2.29
N LEU A 11 -37.61 -31.71 -1.81
CA LEU A 11 -37.36 -31.86 -0.38
C LEU A 11 -36.89 -30.55 0.30
N PHE A 12 -36.31 -29.62 -0.46
CA PHE A 12 -35.99 -28.26 0.01
C PHE A 12 -37.22 -27.32 0.00
N ALA A 13 -38.29 -27.71 -0.69
CA ALA A 13 -39.55 -26.97 -0.77
C ALA A 13 -40.61 -27.43 0.24
N LEU A 14 -40.33 -28.48 1.03
CA LEU A 14 -41.03 -28.69 2.30
C LEU A 14 -40.46 -27.72 3.34
N THR A 15 -40.90 -26.48 3.21
CA THR A 15 -40.86 -25.46 4.25
C THR A 15 -41.26 -26.08 5.58
N GLY A 16 -40.28 -26.24 6.47
CA GLY A 16 -40.55 -26.49 7.87
C GLY A 16 -41.46 -25.38 8.43
N PRO A 17 -42.28 -25.68 9.45
CA PRO A 17 -43.08 -24.67 10.11
C PRO A 17 -42.19 -23.57 10.67
N ALA A 18 -42.73 -22.36 10.77
CA ALA A 18 -42.08 -21.15 11.22
C ALA A 18 -41.42 -21.29 12.61
N TRP A 19 -40.10 -21.12 12.68
CA TRP A 19 -39.33 -20.98 13.93
C TRP A 19 -38.34 -19.81 13.83
N ALA A 20 -38.80 -18.62 13.42
CA ALA A 20 -38.02 -17.38 13.48
C ALA A 20 -38.74 -16.28 14.27
N GLN A 21 -39.37 -16.66 15.39
CA GLN A 21 -40.26 -15.79 16.18
C GLN A 21 -39.53 -14.57 16.81
N VAL A 22 -38.23 -14.71 17.10
CA VAL A 22 -37.35 -13.63 17.59
C VAL A 22 -36.17 -13.51 16.64
N ARG A 23 -36.08 -12.39 15.91
CA ARG A 23 -35.04 -12.16 14.89
C ARG A 23 -33.74 -11.60 15.48
N SER A 24 -33.81 -10.72 16.47
CA SER A 24 -32.63 -10.16 17.13
C SER A 24 -32.96 -9.53 18.47
N VAL A 25 -32.02 -9.58 19.41
CA VAL A 25 -32.04 -8.83 20.68
C VAL A 25 -30.77 -7.99 20.75
N GLU A 26 -30.91 -6.68 20.91
CA GLU A 26 -29.79 -5.74 21.02
C GLU A 26 -29.93 -4.91 22.29
N VAL A 27 -28.86 -4.82 23.08
CA VAL A 27 -28.81 -4.01 24.31
C VAL A 27 -27.96 -2.78 24.04
N ARG A 28 -28.52 -1.60 24.30
CA ARG A 28 -27.86 -0.30 24.13
C ARG A 28 -27.83 0.44 25.46
N ALA A 29 -26.64 0.65 25.99
CA ALA A 29 -26.39 1.56 27.11
C ALA A 29 -25.66 2.81 26.59
N PRO A 30 -25.98 4.01 27.10
CA PRO A 30 -25.46 5.28 26.59
C PRO A 30 -23.96 5.44 26.83
N ARG A 31 -23.43 4.89 27.93
CA ARG A 31 -22.00 4.86 28.23
C ARG A 31 -21.62 3.59 29.01
N PRO A 32 -20.42 3.01 28.78
CA PRO A 32 -19.95 1.83 29.49
C PRO A 32 -19.15 2.13 30.77
N PHE A 33 -18.88 3.40 31.10
CA PHE A 33 -18.09 3.80 32.28
C PHE A 33 -18.54 5.15 32.84
N GLY A 34 -17.98 5.53 34.00
CA GLY A 34 -18.28 6.80 34.67
C GLY A 34 -19.61 6.77 35.42
N TYR A 35 -19.90 5.62 36.05
CA TYR A 35 -21.02 5.50 36.98
C TYR A 35 -20.49 5.53 38.41
N PHE A 36 -21.24 6.19 39.28
CA PHE A 36 -20.97 6.26 40.72
C PHE A 36 -22.10 5.62 41.51
N VAL A 37 -21.91 5.47 42.82
CA VAL A 37 -23.01 5.07 43.71
C VAL A 37 -24.14 6.10 43.61
N GLY A 38 -25.37 5.62 43.50
CA GLY A 38 -26.58 6.42 43.35
C GLY A 38 -26.96 6.75 41.90
N ASP A 39 -26.07 6.52 40.92
CA ASP A 39 -26.33 6.88 39.52
C ASP A 39 -27.45 6.05 38.89
N LEU A 40 -28.13 6.68 37.93
CA LEU A 40 -29.15 6.05 37.11
C LEU A 40 -28.54 5.53 35.81
N VAL A 41 -28.65 4.22 35.59
CA VAL A 41 -28.22 3.53 34.37
C VAL A 41 -29.43 3.33 33.47
N ARG A 42 -29.50 4.09 32.39
CA ARG A 42 -30.58 3.99 31.39
C ARG A 42 -30.18 3.00 30.31
N VAL A 43 -30.98 1.97 30.08
CA VAL A 43 -30.68 0.92 29.10
C VAL A 43 -31.87 0.78 28.16
N GLN A 44 -31.58 0.71 26.87
CA GLN A 44 -32.55 0.42 25.84
C GLN A 44 -32.30 -0.99 25.31
N VAL A 45 -33.31 -1.85 25.38
CA VAL A 45 -33.28 -3.18 24.76
C VAL A 45 -34.21 -3.17 23.55
N ASP A 46 -33.65 -3.39 22.38
CA ASP A 46 -34.39 -3.50 21.13
C ASP A 46 -34.53 -4.96 20.72
N ILE A 47 -35.77 -5.43 20.63
CA ILE A 47 -36.11 -6.80 20.24
C ILE A 47 -36.88 -6.74 18.93
N LYS A 48 -36.39 -7.45 17.92
CA LYS A 48 -37.09 -7.61 16.63
C LYS A 48 -37.80 -8.96 16.63
N VAL A 49 -39.10 -8.95 16.40
CA VAL A 49 -39.95 -10.14 16.31
C VAL A 49 -40.73 -10.14 15.01
N ASP A 50 -41.26 -11.30 14.64
CA ASP A 50 -42.16 -11.41 13.49
C ASP A 50 -43.48 -10.63 13.73
N PRO A 51 -44.18 -10.21 12.67
CA PRO A 51 -45.46 -9.52 12.80
C PRO A 51 -46.48 -10.33 13.63
N GLY A 52 -47.22 -9.63 14.50
CA GLY A 52 -48.28 -10.24 15.32
C GLY A 52 -47.85 -10.71 16.71
N PHE A 53 -46.55 -10.72 17.02
CA PHE A 53 -46.04 -10.98 18.37
C PHE A 53 -46.05 -9.71 19.24
N SER A 54 -46.59 -9.83 20.44
CA SER A 54 -46.59 -8.80 21.49
C SER A 54 -45.94 -9.32 22.77
N VAL A 55 -45.42 -8.41 23.59
CA VAL A 55 -44.80 -8.79 24.87
C VAL A 55 -45.84 -9.32 25.86
N GLN A 56 -45.55 -10.46 26.49
CA GLN A 56 -46.35 -10.92 27.62
C GLN A 56 -45.94 -10.14 28.88
N ALA A 57 -46.84 -9.31 29.41
CA ALA A 57 -46.56 -8.44 30.56
C ALA A 57 -46.03 -9.20 31.79
N ALA A 58 -46.47 -10.44 32.01
CA ALA A 58 -46.01 -11.29 33.10
C ALA A 58 -44.52 -11.72 32.99
N SER A 59 -43.92 -11.58 31.80
CA SER A 59 -42.50 -11.89 31.57
C SER A 59 -41.57 -10.68 31.73
N LEU A 60 -42.13 -9.47 31.90
CA LEU A 60 -41.33 -8.27 32.11
C LEU A 60 -40.70 -8.30 33.51
N PRO A 61 -39.45 -7.84 33.65
CA PRO A 61 -38.85 -7.66 34.96
C PRO A 61 -39.63 -6.60 35.74
N GLN A 62 -39.95 -6.91 37.00
CA GLN A 62 -40.68 -6.00 37.87
C GLN A 62 -39.71 -4.98 38.50
N PRO A 63 -40.13 -3.71 38.69
CA PRO A 63 -39.35 -2.76 39.46
C PRO A 63 -39.07 -3.29 40.87
N GLY A 64 -37.82 -3.15 41.31
CA GLY A 64 -37.36 -3.69 42.58
C GLY A 64 -35.89 -4.11 42.54
N SER A 65 -35.46 -4.80 43.60
CA SER A 65 -34.08 -5.28 43.74
C SER A 65 -33.78 -6.38 42.72
N VAL A 66 -32.75 -6.17 41.90
CA VAL A 66 -32.24 -7.13 40.91
C VAL A 66 -31.06 -7.89 41.50
N THR A 67 -30.16 -7.17 42.17
CA THR A 67 -29.04 -7.70 42.95
C THR A 67 -28.86 -6.85 44.20
N TYR A 68 -27.96 -7.24 45.13
CA TYR A 68 -27.69 -6.47 46.34
C TYR A 68 -27.27 -5.01 46.09
N TRP A 69 -26.78 -4.71 44.89
CA TRP A 69 -26.26 -3.40 44.51
C TRP A 69 -27.02 -2.72 43.38
N LEU A 70 -28.03 -3.38 42.80
CA LEU A 70 -28.73 -2.89 41.62
C LEU A 70 -30.25 -3.00 41.79
N GLU A 71 -30.95 -1.89 41.60
CA GLU A 71 -32.40 -1.83 41.62
C GLU A 71 -32.93 -1.39 40.26
N LEU A 72 -33.96 -2.08 39.74
CA LEU A 72 -34.72 -1.63 38.58
C LEU A 72 -35.78 -0.63 39.06
N ARG A 73 -35.65 0.64 38.68
CA ARG A 73 -36.56 1.73 39.09
C ARG A 73 -37.82 1.79 38.25
N SER A 74 -37.67 1.58 36.94
CA SER A 74 -38.79 1.63 36.00
C SER A 74 -38.48 0.88 34.72
N ILE A 75 -39.54 0.42 34.06
CA ILE A 75 -39.51 -0.17 32.73
C ILE A 75 -40.66 0.42 31.91
N THR A 76 -40.36 0.91 30.71
CA THR A 76 -41.37 1.30 29.72
C THR A 76 -41.20 0.46 28.46
N VAL A 77 -42.31 0.16 27.80
CA VAL A 77 -42.35 -0.69 26.61
C VAL A 77 -42.99 0.09 25.47
N ASP A 78 -42.24 0.27 24.39
CA ASP A 78 -42.71 0.89 23.15
C ASP A 78 -42.73 -0.17 22.04
N GLU A 79 -43.91 -0.46 21.51
CA GLU A 79 -44.07 -1.38 20.39
C GLU A 79 -44.29 -0.60 19.09
N THR A 80 -43.43 -0.81 18.10
CA THR A 80 -43.57 -0.23 16.76
C THR A 80 -43.74 -1.34 15.73
N ARG A 81 -44.85 -1.32 15.00
CA ARG A 81 -45.09 -2.27 13.90
C ARG A 81 -44.57 -1.68 12.59
N GLN A 82 -43.71 -2.43 11.91
CA GLN A 82 -43.29 -2.17 10.53
C GLN A 82 -43.83 -3.28 9.62
N ALA A 83 -43.93 -3.01 8.32
CA ALA A 83 -44.63 -3.87 7.36
C ALA A 83 -44.18 -5.34 7.36
N ASP A 84 -42.90 -5.62 7.66
CA ASP A 84 -42.32 -6.97 7.69
C ASP A 84 -41.83 -7.42 9.08
N THR A 85 -41.79 -6.52 10.08
CA THR A 85 -41.28 -6.83 11.43
C THR A 85 -41.97 -6.00 12.51
N ALA A 86 -42.13 -6.54 13.71
CA ALA A 86 -42.47 -5.76 14.89
C ALA A 86 -41.21 -5.51 15.73
N ARG A 87 -40.99 -4.25 16.13
CA ARG A 87 -39.92 -3.84 17.03
C ARG A 87 -40.50 -3.54 18.39
N ILE A 88 -40.03 -4.24 19.40
CA ILE A 88 -40.32 -4.01 20.81
C ILE A 88 -39.11 -3.31 21.40
N ARG A 89 -39.30 -2.14 22.00
CA ARG A 89 -38.26 -1.40 22.70
C ARG A 89 -38.60 -1.35 24.18
N LEU A 90 -37.70 -1.88 25.00
CA LEU A 90 -37.76 -1.74 26.45
C LEU A 90 -36.82 -0.63 26.87
N ASN A 91 -37.30 0.38 27.59
CA ASN A 91 -36.46 1.37 28.24
C ASN A 91 -36.44 1.06 29.74
N LEU A 92 -35.30 0.64 30.24
CA LEU A 92 -35.08 0.28 31.64
C LEU A 92 -34.24 1.36 32.31
N VAL A 93 -34.61 1.71 33.54
CA VAL A 93 -33.81 2.61 34.39
C VAL A 93 -33.42 1.86 35.63
N TYR A 94 -32.13 1.57 35.76
CA TYR A 94 -31.55 0.99 36.96
C TYR A 94 -30.94 2.07 37.84
N GLN A 95 -30.83 1.81 39.14
CA GLN A 95 -30.07 2.61 40.08
C GLN A 95 -28.99 1.74 40.73
N SER A 96 -27.74 2.21 40.68
CA SER A 96 -26.61 1.53 41.34
C SER A 96 -26.51 1.99 42.79
N PHE A 97 -26.33 1.04 43.70
CA PHE A 97 -26.03 1.25 45.12
C PHE A 97 -24.63 0.75 45.49
N TYR A 98 -23.81 0.36 44.49
CA TYR A 98 -22.47 -0.15 44.75
C TYR A 98 -21.49 0.99 45.07
N ALA A 99 -21.05 1.06 46.33
CA ALA A 99 -19.96 1.93 46.76
C ALA A 99 -18.60 1.30 46.44
N ALA A 100 -18.09 1.55 45.24
CA ALA A 100 -16.80 1.03 44.79
C ALA A 100 -15.62 1.66 45.57
N LEU A 101 -14.62 0.83 45.93
CA LEU A 101 -13.34 1.28 46.48
C LEU A 101 -12.27 1.47 45.38
N ASP A 102 -12.39 0.69 44.31
CA ASP A 102 -11.56 0.70 43.11
C ASP A 102 -12.43 0.81 41.86
N ALA A 103 -11.87 1.30 40.75
CA ALA A 103 -12.58 1.29 39.48
C ALA A 103 -12.75 -0.16 38.99
N ARG A 104 -13.98 -0.63 38.84
CA ARG A 104 -14.26 -2.01 38.43
C ARG A 104 -15.51 -2.16 37.56
N ALA A 105 -15.51 -3.23 36.76
CA ALA A 105 -16.66 -3.64 35.99
C ALA A 105 -17.65 -4.42 36.88
N LEU A 106 -18.93 -4.03 36.84
CA LEU A 106 -20.05 -4.77 37.41
C LEU A 106 -20.95 -5.26 36.29
N GLU A 107 -21.43 -6.50 36.42
CA GLU A 107 -22.30 -7.14 35.43
C GLU A 107 -23.77 -7.01 35.84
N ILE A 108 -24.57 -6.40 34.97
CA ILE A 108 -26.03 -6.39 35.08
C ILE A 108 -26.55 -7.70 34.48
N PRO A 109 -27.30 -8.52 35.25
CA PRO A 109 -27.78 -9.80 34.77
C PRO A 109 -28.79 -9.63 33.63
N GLY A 110 -28.68 -10.51 32.65
CA GLY A 110 -29.68 -10.65 31.59
C GLY A 110 -31.00 -11.24 32.12
N PHE A 111 -32.05 -11.18 31.30
CA PHE A 111 -33.37 -11.70 31.64
C PHE A 111 -34.06 -12.28 30.40
N ALA A 112 -35.01 -13.19 30.62
CA ALA A 112 -35.80 -13.80 29.56
C ALA A 112 -37.14 -13.06 29.42
N LEU A 113 -37.51 -12.71 28.20
CA LEU A 113 -38.81 -12.13 27.86
C LEU A 113 -39.61 -13.15 27.05
N THR A 114 -40.91 -13.27 27.32
CA THR A 114 -41.83 -14.09 26.53
C THR A 114 -42.64 -13.18 25.61
N VAL A 115 -42.63 -13.49 24.31
CA VAL A 115 -43.50 -12.85 23.32
C VAL A 115 -44.56 -13.85 22.89
N ALA A 116 -45.80 -13.38 22.75
CA ALA A 116 -46.94 -14.21 22.37
C ALA A 116 -47.65 -13.64 21.15
N SER A 117 -48.08 -14.51 20.26
CA SER A 117 -48.94 -14.18 19.12
C SER A 117 -50.19 -15.06 19.15
N ASN A 118 -51.35 -14.41 19.03
CA ASN A 118 -52.64 -15.08 18.94
C ASN A 118 -52.97 -15.29 17.46
N GLY A 119 -52.63 -16.48 16.94
CA GLY A 119 -52.95 -16.89 15.58
C GLY A 119 -54.24 -17.72 15.50
N GLN A 120 -54.71 -17.99 14.28
CA GLN A 120 -55.86 -18.88 14.05
C GLN A 120 -55.67 -20.33 14.55
N SER A 121 -54.43 -20.75 14.79
CA SER A 121 -54.09 -22.11 15.28
C SER A 121 -53.80 -22.18 16.79
N GLY A 122 -54.05 -21.10 17.54
CA GLY A 122 -53.82 -21.02 18.99
C GLY A 122 -52.77 -19.99 19.39
N ILE A 123 -52.44 -19.96 20.68
CA ILE A 123 -51.42 -19.06 21.25
C ILE A 123 -50.04 -19.66 20.95
N THR A 124 -49.21 -18.90 20.23
CA THR A 124 -47.80 -19.24 20.00
C THR A 124 -46.93 -18.35 20.87
N THR A 125 -45.99 -18.94 21.62
CA THR A 125 -45.09 -18.21 22.51
C THR A 125 -43.63 -18.45 22.16
N ALA A 126 -42.84 -17.38 22.11
CA ALA A 126 -41.38 -17.42 21.95
C ALA A 126 -40.68 -16.82 23.16
N LYS A 127 -39.44 -17.24 23.44
CA LYS A 127 -38.58 -16.62 24.45
C LYS A 127 -37.48 -15.81 23.76
N ALA A 128 -37.39 -14.51 24.09
CA ALA A 128 -36.29 -13.63 23.74
C ALA A 128 -35.35 -13.51 24.95
N GLN A 129 -34.10 -13.94 24.80
CA GLN A 129 -33.10 -13.82 25.86
C GLN A 129 -32.36 -12.49 25.73
N VAL A 130 -32.49 -11.63 26.75
CA VAL A 130 -31.66 -10.44 26.89
C VAL A 130 -30.34 -10.88 27.54
N PRO A 131 -29.18 -10.66 26.90
CA PRO A 131 -27.89 -11.04 27.47
C PRO A 131 -27.54 -10.16 28.68
N ALA A 132 -26.64 -10.63 29.54
CA ALA A 132 -26.02 -9.79 30.55
C ALA A 132 -25.07 -8.78 29.89
N TRP A 133 -24.84 -7.64 30.56
CA TRP A 133 -23.90 -6.62 30.10
C TRP A 133 -23.20 -5.95 31.27
N SER A 134 -22.02 -5.39 31.04
CA SER A 134 -21.21 -4.78 32.10
C SER A 134 -21.19 -3.26 32.03
N ILE A 135 -21.09 -2.63 33.20
CA ILE A 135 -20.82 -1.21 33.37
C ILE A 135 -19.61 -1.02 34.29
N ASN A 136 -18.80 0.01 34.05
CA ASN A 136 -17.70 0.34 34.94
C ASN A 136 -18.14 1.38 35.97
N VAL A 137 -17.98 1.03 37.24
CA VAL A 137 -18.27 1.89 38.39
C VAL A 137 -16.96 2.44 38.93
N SER A 138 -16.95 3.75 39.18
CA SER A 138 -15.82 4.50 39.70
C SER A 138 -16.00 4.76 41.19
N PRO A 139 -14.90 4.74 41.97
CA PRO A 139 -14.96 5.10 43.38
C PRO A 139 -15.21 6.61 43.54
N LEU A 140 -16.09 6.98 44.48
CA LEU A 140 -16.24 8.38 44.92
C LEU A 140 -15.14 8.80 45.89
N ARG A 141 -14.60 7.83 46.62
CA ARG A 141 -13.45 8.01 47.50
C ARG A 141 -12.41 6.96 47.14
N GLU A 142 -11.31 7.42 46.57
CA GLU A 142 -10.14 6.57 46.31
C GLU A 142 -9.65 5.94 47.61
N VAL A 143 -9.12 4.72 47.52
CA VAL A 143 -8.38 4.10 48.62
C VAL A 143 -7.11 4.92 48.83
N GLN A 144 -7.18 5.85 49.79
CA GLN A 144 -6.02 6.62 50.20
C GLN A 144 -5.00 5.67 50.84
N PRO A 145 -3.71 5.81 50.53
CA PRO A 145 -2.68 5.13 51.31
C PRO A 145 -2.81 5.53 52.79
N PRO A 146 -2.33 4.69 53.72
CA PRO A 146 -2.35 5.02 55.14
C PRO A 146 -1.78 6.42 55.38
N PRO A 147 -2.40 7.24 56.25
CA PRO A 147 -1.88 8.55 56.58
C PRO A 147 -0.47 8.39 57.16
N ARG A 148 0.47 9.15 56.60
CA ARG A 148 1.86 9.23 57.06
C ARG A 148 2.09 10.61 57.67
N GLU A 149 2.91 10.68 58.71
CA GLU A 149 3.19 11.95 59.42
C GLU A 149 3.96 12.92 58.51
N ASP A 150 4.86 12.42 57.68
CA ASP A 150 5.63 13.21 56.71
C ASP A 150 5.14 12.96 55.26
N PRO A 151 4.67 13.98 54.54
CA PRO A 151 4.30 13.89 53.12
C PRO A 151 5.42 13.42 52.19
N LEU A 152 6.69 13.62 52.55
CA LEU A 152 7.85 13.16 51.77
C LEU A 152 7.92 11.64 51.69
N GLU A 153 7.33 10.91 52.64
CA GLU A 153 7.28 9.45 52.61
C GLU A 153 6.41 8.89 51.47
N TYR A 154 5.54 9.71 50.88
CA TYR A 154 4.80 9.34 49.66
C TYR A 154 5.65 9.49 48.40
N MET A 155 6.75 10.25 48.43
CA MET A 155 7.62 10.43 47.28
C MET A 155 8.40 9.15 47.02
N ARG A 156 8.24 8.61 45.81
CA ARG A 156 9.11 7.54 45.31
C ARG A 156 10.36 8.18 44.70
N PRO A 157 11.53 7.55 44.86
CA PRO A 157 12.73 8.00 44.16
C PRO A 157 12.51 7.95 42.65
N ASP A 158 13.11 8.87 41.91
CA ASP A 158 13.03 8.89 40.44
C ASP A 158 13.48 7.54 39.87
N GLY A 159 12.59 6.90 39.13
CA GLY A 159 12.89 5.65 38.44
C GLY A 159 13.95 5.90 37.37
N ARG A 160 15.08 5.20 37.43
CA ARG A 160 16.08 5.24 36.36
C ARG A 160 15.52 4.53 35.13
N ALA A 161 15.41 5.24 34.01
CA ALA A 161 15.07 4.62 32.74
C ALA A 161 16.18 3.62 32.33
N PRO A 162 15.82 2.41 31.85
CA PRO A 162 16.81 1.48 31.34
C PRO A 162 17.48 2.08 30.10
N LEU A 163 18.82 2.05 30.05
CA LEU A 163 19.56 2.36 28.84
C LEU A 163 19.25 1.26 27.82
N LEU A 164 18.70 1.65 26.67
CA LEU A 164 18.49 0.74 25.54
C LEU A 164 19.86 0.45 24.92
N ASP A 165 20.21 -0.82 24.75
CA ASP A 165 21.43 -1.24 24.07
C ASP A 165 21.28 -1.09 22.55
N PRO A 166 22.06 -0.20 21.87
CA PRO A 166 21.95 0.02 20.43
C PRO A 166 22.80 -0.95 19.58
N GLU A 167 23.61 -1.81 20.22
CA GLU A 167 24.49 -2.79 19.55
C GLU A 167 23.82 -3.59 18.42
N PRO A 168 22.62 -4.19 18.61
CA PRO A 168 22.00 -4.98 17.55
C PRO A 168 21.55 -4.12 16.37
N GLN A 169 21.03 -2.91 16.59
CA GLN A 169 20.59 -2.01 15.52
C GLN A 169 21.76 -1.50 14.69
N LEU A 170 22.91 -1.21 15.33
CA LEU A 170 24.15 -0.81 14.66
C LEU A 170 24.69 -1.91 13.73
N LYS A 171 24.65 -3.19 14.17
CA LYS A 171 25.07 -4.34 13.35
C LYS A 171 24.21 -4.50 12.09
N TRP A 172 22.89 -4.40 12.24
CA TRP A 172 21.97 -4.46 11.09
C TRP A 172 22.15 -3.26 10.15
N ALA A 173 22.31 -2.05 10.69
CA ALA A 173 22.57 -0.85 9.87
C ALA A 173 23.87 -0.99 9.06
N ALA A 174 24.95 -1.50 9.66
CA ALA A 174 26.21 -1.76 8.97
C ALA A 174 26.06 -2.81 7.85
N LEU A 175 25.32 -3.89 8.10
CA LEU A 175 25.04 -4.91 7.09
C LEU A 175 24.27 -4.34 5.90
N PHE A 176 23.20 -3.59 6.15
CA PHE A 176 22.41 -2.97 5.09
C PHE A 176 23.18 -1.90 4.32
N ALA A 177 24.01 -1.10 5.01
CA ALA A 177 24.91 -0.15 4.35
C ALA A 177 25.91 -0.86 3.44
N GLY A 178 26.47 -1.99 3.87
CA GLY A 178 27.36 -2.81 3.05
C GLY A 178 26.67 -3.38 1.80
N LEU A 179 25.45 -3.91 1.96
CA LEU A 179 24.65 -4.41 0.83
C LEU A 179 24.27 -3.30 -0.15
N ALA A 180 23.91 -2.11 0.34
CA ALA A 180 23.61 -0.95 -0.49
C ALA A 180 24.85 -0.50 -1.30
N LEU A 181 26.03 -0.48 -0.67
CA LEU A 181 27.28 -0.15 -1.35
C LEU A 181 27.60 -1.19 -2.45
N LEU A 182 27.41 -2.47 -2.17
CA LEU A 182 27.63 -3.53 -3.15
C LEU A 182 26.68 -3.42 -4.35
N ALA A 183 25.40 -3.14 -4.10
CA ALA A 183 24.42 -2.88 -5.15
C ALA A 183 24.80 -1.66 -6.01
N LEU A 184 25.28 -0.58 -5.39
CA LEU A 184 25.77 0.61 -6.10
C LEU A 184 27.01 0.30 -6.96
N ILE A 185 27.93 -0.52 -6.49
CA ILE A 185 29.11 -0.94 -7.26
C ILE A 185 28.69 -1.79 -8.46
N LEU A 186 27.77 -2.74 -8.28
CA LEU A 186 27.24 -3.56 -9.38
C LEU A 186 26.51 -2.70 -10.42
N LEU A 187 25.70 -1.74 -9.98
CA LEU A 187 25.03 -0.80 -10.87
C LEU A 187 26.02 0.12 -11.60
N ALA A 188 27.06 0.61 -10.91
CA ALA A 188 28.10 1.43 -11.51
C ALA A 188 28.89 0.63 -12.57
N ARG A 189 29.13 -0.66 -12.33
CA ARG A 189 29.73 -1.57 -13.30
C ARG A 189 28.83 -1.79 -14.51
N ASP A 190 27.55 -2.10 -14.30
CA ASP A 190 26.56 -2.29 -15.37
C ASP A 190 26.41 -1.05 -16.26
N ARG A 191 26.32 0.13 -15.63
CA ARG A 191 26.15 1.42 -16.32
C ARG A 191 27.47 2.02 -16.83
N ALA A 192 28.59 1.31 -16.69
CA ALA A 192 29.93 1.79 -17.03
C ALA A 192 30.20 3.21 -16.48
N TRP A 193 29.79 3.48 -15.24
CA TRP A 193 30.05 4.74 -14.55
C TRP A 193 31.47 4.74 -13.97
N GLY A 194 32.21 5.83 -14.23
CA GLY A 194 33.56 6.03 -13.71
C GLY A 194 34.59 5.02 -14.27
N PRO A 195 35.57 4.56 -13.47
CA PRO A 195 36.76 3.84 -13.95
C PRO A 195 36.49 2.44 -14.55
N PHE A 196 35.23 1.98 -14.60
CA PHE A 196 34.87 0.61 -14.94
C PHE A 196 34.39 0.37 -16.39
N GLY A 197 34.43 1.35 -17.31
CA GLY A 197 34.25 1.02 -18.74
C GLY A 197 34.12 2.16 -19.75
N LYS A 198 34.55 1.90 -20.99
CA LYS A 198 34.22 2.69 -22.19
C LYS A 198 32.80 2.31 -22.62
N ARG A 199 31.88 3.29 -22.63
CA ARG A 199 30.47 3.11 -23.00
C ARG A 199 30.32 2.46 -24.38
N ARG A 200 29.72 1.28 -24.44
CA ARG A 200 29.25 0.65 -25.70
C ARG A 200 28.10 1.51 -26.27
N GLY A 201 28.16 1.85 -27.56
CA GLY A 201 27.13 2.65 -28.25
C GLY A 201 27.44 4.14 -28.44
N ARG A 202 28.73 4.54 -28.39
CA ARG A 202 29.17 5.94 -28.63
C ARG A 202 30.41 6.01 -29.54
N ALA A 203 30.45 5.19 -30.58
CA ALA A 203 31.56 5.11 -31.52
C ALA A 203 31.74 6.47 -32.24
N PHE A 204 30.67 7.07 -32.76
CA PHE A 204 30.75 8.36 -33.46
C PHE A 204 31.01 9.53 -32.50
N ALA A 205 30.48 9.49 -31.27
CA ALA A 205 30.83 10.49 -30.26
C ALA A 205 32.29 10.38 -29.76
N ALA A 206 32.94 9.23 -29.91
CA ALA A 206 34.39 9.08 -29.68
C ALA A 206 35.19 9.66 -30.87
N VAL A 207 34.76 9.38 -32.10
CA VAL A 207 35.34 9.95 -33.34
C VAL A 207 35.24 11.48 -33.33
N GLN A 208 34.10 12.06 -32.99
CA GLN A 208 33.94 13.51 -32.90
C GLN A 208 34.93 14.14 -31.88
N ARG A 209 35.18 13.45 -30.76
CA ARG A 209 36.16 13.91 -29.76
C ARG A 209 37.60 13.81 -30.26
N SER A 210 37.96 12.76 -31.00
CA SER A 210 39.31 12.66 -31.58
C SER A 210 39.53 13.71 -32.66
N LEU A 211 38.53 13.99 -33.50
CA LEU A 211 38.61 15.00 -34.56
C LEU A 211 38.86 16.42 -34.02
N ARG A 212 38.18 16.82 -32.93
CA ARG A 212 38.41 18.12 -32.26
C ARG A 212 39.86 18.33 -31.79
N GLY A 213 40.58 17.25 -31.52
CA GLY A 213 42.00 17.30 -31.15
C GLY A 213 42.93 17.42 -32.36
N LEU A 214 42.51 16.95 -33.54
CA LEU A 214 43.30 16.90 -34.76
C LEU A 214 43.36 18.26 -35.48
N GLY A 215 42.29 19.08 -35.42
CA GLY A 215 42.27 20.43 -35.98
C GLY A 215 43.29 21.41 -35.39
N ARG A 216 43.98 21.04 -34.30
CA ARG A 216 45.03 21.84 -33.64
C ARG A 216 46.45 21.43 -34.02
N ARG A 217 46.64 20.40 -34.86
CA ARG A 217 47.96 19.93 -35.26
C ARG A 217 48.55 20.80 -36.39
N PRO A 218 49.87 21.04 -36.40
CA PRO A 218 50.53 21.84 -37.43
C PRO A 218 50.61 21.12 -38.79
N ASP A 219 50.67 19.78 -38.79
CA ASP A 219 50.64 18.98 -40.01
C ASP A 219 49.21 18.59 -40.38
N GLN A 220 48.67 19.32 -41.35
CA GLN A 220 47.27 19.21 -41.74
C GLN A 220 47.00 17.99 -42.63
N ASP A 221 47.99 17.44 -43.32
CA ASP A 221 47.81 16.28 -44.20
C ASP A 221 47.84 14.98 -43.39
N ILE A 222 48.70 14.92 -42.36
CA ILE A 222 48.67 13.84 -41.37
C ILE A 222 47.36 13.90 -40.57
N ALA A 223 46.94 15.10 -40.13
CA ALA A 223 45.68 15.27 -39.39
C ALA A 223 44.46 14.84 -40.22
N TYR A 224 44.44 15.14 -41.52
CA TYR A 224 43.39 14.72 -42.43
C TYR A 224 43.36 13.20 -42.63
N ARG A 225 44.52 12.56 -42.80
CA ARG A 225 44.61 11.10 -42.89
C ARG A 225 44.13 10.41 -41.60
N GLU A 226 44.53 10.93 -40.44
CA GLU A 226 44.09 10.41 -39.14
C GLU A 226 42.58 10.60 -38.92
N ALA A 227 42.01 11.72 -39.41
CA ALA A 227 40.58 11.97 -39.36
C ALA A 227 39.78 10.93 -40.15
N LEU A 228 40.23 10.59 -41.37
CA LEU A 228 39.60 9.55 -42.18
C LEU A 228 39.71 8.16 -41.53
N ILE A 229 40.85 7.82 -40.91
CA ILE A 229 41.02 6.55 -40.18
C ILE A 229 40.07 6.48 -38.98
N ALA A 230 39.93 7.57 -38.23
CA ALA A 230 39.02 7.63 -37.09
C ALA A 230 37.57 7.37 -37.53
N LEU A 231 37.14 7.94 -38.66
CA LEU A 231 35.79 7.75 -39.19
C LEU A 231 35.54 6.31 -39.69
N HIS A 232 36.52 5.65 -40.33
CA HIS A 232 36.42 4.21 -40.66
C HIS A 232 36.26 3.36 -39.40
N ARG A 233 37.06 3.62 -38.36
CA ARG A 233 36.96 2.88 -37.09
C ARG A 233 35.60 3.06 -36.43
N GLY A 234 35.02 4.26 -36.50
CA GLY A 234 33.68 4.52 -36.00
C GLY A 234 32.59 3.75 -36.75
N LEU A 235 32.70 3.67 -38.08
CA LEU A 235 31.79 2.86 -38.92
C LEU A 235 31.93 1.36 -38.62
N ASP A 236 33.17 0.87 -38.54
CA ASP A 236 33.47 -0.53 -38.25
C ASP A 236 32.98 -0.95 -36.85
N GLU A 237 33.13 -0.07 -35.85
CA GLU A 237 32.64 -0.30 -34.48
C GLU A 237 31.11 -0.27 -34.41
N THR A 238 30.46 0.55 -35.24
CA THR A 238 28.99 0.65 -35.28
C THR A 238 28.35 -0.56 -35.97
N ASP A 239 28.93 -1.05 -37.07
CA ASP A 239 28.40 -2.20 -37.80
C ASP A 239 28.91 -3.55 -37.25
N GLY A 240 29.99 -3.54 -36.47
CA GLY A 240 30.67 -4.73 -35.95
C GLY A 240 31.43 -5.52 -37.04
N ARG A 241 31.56 -4.96 -38.24
CA ARG A 241 32.24 -5.50 -39.41
C ARG A 241 32.92 -4.36 -40.17
N ARG A 242 33.89 -4.68 -41.03
CA ARG A 242 34.54 -3.66 -41.87
C ARG A 242 33.57 -3.17 -42.94
N VAL A 243 33.33 -1.86 -43.00
CA VAL A 243 32.43 -1.25 -43.99
C VAL A 243 33.25 -0.60 -45.10
N LEU A 244 33.12 -1.09 -46.33
CA LEU A 244 33.74 -0.50 -47.52
C LEU A 244 32.73 0.38 -48.28
N ALA A 245 33.23 1.12 -49.28
CA ALA A 245 32.40 2.01 -50.09
C ALA A 245 31.21 1.29 -50.75
N ASP A 246 31.43 0.07 -51.22
CA ASP A 246 30.40 -0.74 -51.89
C ASP A 246 29.36 -1.31 -50.89
N ASP A 247 29.69 -1.35 -49.59
CA ASP A 247 28.82 -1.85 -48.53
C ASP A 247 27.90 -0.76 -47.93
N LEU A 248 28.05 0.50 -48.36
CA LEU A 248 27.30 1.63 -47.82
C LEU A 248 25.76 1.44 -47.90
N PRO A 249 25.16 0.97 -49.02
CA PRO A 249 23.72 0.72 -49.06
C PRO A 249 23.28 -0.35 -48.06
N ALA A 250 24.09 -1.40 -47.87
CA ALA A 250 23.80 -2.47 -46.93
C ALA A 250 23.93 -2.01 -45.46
N PHE A 251 24.89 -1.12 -45.18
CA PHE A 251 25.03 -0.47 -43.88
C PHE A 251 23.81 0.40 -43.55
N LEU A 252 23.35 1.23 -44.48
CA LEU A 252 22.18 2.10 -44.31
C LEU A 252 20.85 1.34 -44.21
N ALA A 253 20.78 0.14 -44.78
CA ALA A 253 19.67 -0.78 -44.56
C ALA A 253 19.65 -1.34 -43.14
N ARG A 254 20.83 -1.69 -42.58
CA ARG A 254 20.96 -2.21 -41.19
C ARG A 254 20.79 -1.14 -40.12
N HIS A 255 21.22 0.09 -40.41
CA HIS A 255 21.17 1.22 -39.47
C HIS A 255 20.40 2.41 -40.06
N PRO A 256 19.05 2.37 -40.09
CA PRO A 256 18.23 3.40 -40.74
C PRO A 256 18.44 4.82 -40.20
N ALA A 257 18.87 4.95 -38.94
CA ALA A 257 19.13 6.23 -38.29
C ALA A 257 20.21 7.08 -39.00
N TYR A 258 21.14 6.45 -39.73
CA TYR A 258 22.22 7.14 -40.43
C TYR A 258 21.90 7.50 -41.88
N ARG A 259 20.72 7.16 -42.41
CA ARG A 259 20.32 7.52 -43.79
C ARG A 259 20.31 9.02 -44.04
N VAL A 260 20.06 9.82 -43.01
CA VAL A 260 20.06 11.29 -43.11
C VAL A 260 21.41 11.82 -43.61
N GLU A 261 22.51 11.11 -43.35
CA GLU A 261 23.87 11.49 -43.76
C GLU A 261 24.46 10.59 -44.87
N GLU A 262 23.62 9.96 -45.68
CA GLU A 262 24.05 9.12 -46.81
C GLU A 262 25.02 9.86 -47.75
N ASN A 263 24.70 11.10 -48.12
CA ASN A 263 25.55 11.93 -48.98
C ASN A 263 26.91 12.23 -48.32
N GLY A 264 26.92 12.50 -47.01
CA GLY A 264 28.17 12.75 -46.26
C GLY A 264 29.06 11.51 -46.20
N LEU A 265 28.46 10.32 -46.04
CA LEU A 265 29.18 9.04 -46.06
C LEU A 265 29.69 8.70 -47.47
N ALA A 266 28.94 9.01 -48.53
CA ALA A 266 29.40 8.83 -49.90
C ALA A 266 30.62 9.72 -50.22
N CYS A 267 30.57 11.00 -49.84
CA CYS A 267 31.71 11.93 -49.97
C CYS A 267 32.93 11.45 -49.17
N PHE A 268 32.71 10.92 -47.96
CA PHE A 268 33.75 10.30 -47.16
C PHE A 268 34.43 9.13 -47.85
N PHE A 269 33.67 8.17 -48.39
CA PHE A 269 34.25 6.99 -49.05
C PHE A 269 35.00 7.37 -50.34
N HIS A 270 34.52 8.38 -51.06
CA HIS A 270 35.23 8.95 -52.22
C HIS A 270 36.57 9.58 -51.80
N ALA A 271 36.56 10.46 -50.78
CA ALA A 271 37.76 11.11 -50.27
C ALA A 271 38.76 10.12 -49.64
N SER A 272 38.25 9.10 -48.96
CA SER A 272 39.03 7.96 -48.45
C SER A 272 39.74 7.23 -49.59
N ARG A 273 39.02 6.92 -50.68
CA ARG A 273 39.58 6.21 -51.83
C ARG A 273 40.73 6.98 -52.46
N LEU A 274 40.56 8.29 -52.65
CA LEU A 274 41.61 9.17 -53.17
C LEU A 274 42.83 9.25 -52.23
N THR A 275 42.62 9.30 -50.91
CA THR A 275 43.69 9.48 -49.92
C THR A 275 44.50 8.19 -49.67
N PHE A 276 43.85 7.02 -49.62
CA PHE A 276 44.49 5.75 -49.31
C PHE A 276 44.92 4.96 -50.54
N PHE A 277 44.12 4.96 -51.62
CA PHE A 277 44.42 4.20 -52.84
C PHE A 277 44.99 5.08 -53.95
N GLY A 278 44.56 6.35 -54.07
CA GLY A 278 45.10 7.31 -55.04
C GLY A 278 46.40 8.00 -54.61
N ARG A 279 46.74 7.98 -53.31
CA ARG A 279 47.85 8.75 -52.68
C ARG A 279 47.75 10.27 -52.89
N GLU A 280 46.58 10.79 -53.26
CA GLU A 280 46.32 12.20 -53.54
C GLU A 280 45.69 12.91 -52.33
N THR A 281 46.41 12.93 -51.19
CA THR A 281 45.89 13.49 -49.93
C THR A 281 45.50 14.97 -50.07
N ALA A 282 46.29 15.76 -50.81
CA ALA A 282 46.01 17.17 -51.02
C ALA A 282 44.79 17.42 -51.93
N ALA A 283 44.61 16.60 -52.98
CA ALA A 283 43.44 16.70 -53.86
C ALA A 283 42.16 16.28 -53.14
N ALA A 284 42.22 15.18 -52.37
CA ALA A 284 41.10 14.72 -51.54
C ALA A 284 40.68 15.77 -50.51
N ARG A 285 41.63 16.45 -49.90
CA ARG A 285 41.38 17.53 -48.92
C ARG A 285 40.80 18.80 -49.55
N SER A 286 41.14 19.09 -50.80
CA SER A 286 40.55 20.21 -51.55
C SER A 286 39.10 19.95 -51.95
N GLN A 287 38.73 18.69 -52.19
CA GLN A 287 37.37 18.28 -52.53
C GLN A 287 36.49 18.07 -51.29
N TRP A 288 37.08 17.63 -50.18
CA TRP A 288 36.39 17.43 -48.92
C TRP A 288 37.31 17.81 -47.76
N SER A 289 37.05 18.98 -47.19
CA SER A 289 37.89 19.62 -46.18
C SER A 289 37.75 18.97 -44.80
N LEU A 290 38.76 19.16 -43.94
CA LEU A 290 38.72 18.67 -42.56
C LEU A 290 37.49 19.16 -41.77
N ALA A 291 37.02 20.39 -42.06
CA ALA A 291 35.82 20.95 -41.44
C ALA A 291 34.53 20.19 -41.84
N GLU A 292 34.46 19.69 -43.08
CA GLU A 292 33.35 18.88 -43.56
C GLU A 292 33.38 17.46 -42.98
N VAL A 293 34.58 16.91 -42.73
CA VAL A 293 34.75 15.66 -41.97
C VAL A 293 34.21 15.82 -40.55
N GLU A 294 34.57 16.92 -39.87
CA GLU A 294 34.09 17.23 -38.53
C GLU A 294 32.57 17.44 -38.47
N ALA A 295 32.01 18.15 -39.45
CA ALA A 295 30.57 18.37 -39.56
C ALA A 295 29.83 17.03 -39.74
N THR A 296 30.31 16.17 -40.63
CA THR A 296 29.69 14.86 -40.91
C THR A 296 29.78 13.96 -39.67
N ALA A 297 30.93 13.90 -39.00
CA ALA A 297 31.09 13.15 -37.75
C ALA A 297 30.18 13.70 -36.62
N GLY A 298 29.98 15.01 -36.56
CA GLY A 298 29.08 15.65 -35.60
C GLY A 298 27.61 15.28 -35.82
N LYS A 299 27.17 15.18 -37.08
CA LYS A 299 25.82 14.75 -37.43
C LYS A 299 25.60 13.26 -37.21
N LEU A 300 26.59 12.41 -37.52
CA LEU A 300 26.57 10.98 -37.17
C LEU A 300 26.50 10.76 -35.65
N ALA A 301 27.26 11.54 -34.86
CA ALA A 301 27.18 11.52 -33.40
C ALA A 301 25.85 12.08 -32.85
N ALA A 302 25.15 12.94 -33.60
CA ALA A 302 23.80 13.38 -33.25
C ALA A 302 22.76 12.28 -33.51
N ALA A 303 22.84 11.62 -34.67
CA ALA A 303 22.00 10.46 -35.00
C ALA A 303 22.21 9.31 -34.00
N GLU A 304 23.46 9.04 -33.60
CA GLU A 304 23.79 8.03 -32.57
C GLU A 304 23.12 8.34 -31.21
N ARG A 305 23.07 9.62 -30.80
CA ARG A 305 22.38 10.03 -29.56
C ARG A 305 20.87 9.89 -29.64
N MET A 306 20.29 10.05 -30.83
CA MET A 306 18.85 9.88 -31.04
C MET A 306 18.44 8.41 -31.16
N ALA A 307 19.34 7.54 -31.61
CA ALA A 307 19.10 6.10 -31.75
C ALA A 307 19.40 5.28 -30.49
N GLY A 308 20.29 5.77 -29.60
CA GLY A 308 20.72 5.10 -28.37
C GLY A 308 20.06 5.62 -27.07
N GLY A 309 19.00 6.42 -27.18
CA GLY A 309 18.12 6.80 -26.06
C GLY A 309 16.89 5.92 -26.03
#